data_AF-A0A7C6LU09-F1
#
_entry.id   AF-A0A7C6LU09-F1
#
_cell.length_a   1.000
_cell.length_b   1.000
_cell.length_c   1.000
_cell.angle_alpha   90.00
_cell.angle_beta   90.00
_cell.angle_gamma   90.00
#
_symmetry.space_group_name_H-M   'P 1'
#
loop_
_entity.id
_entity.type
_entity.pdbx_description
1 polymer ?
#
loop_
_entity_poly.entity_id
_entity_poly.type
_entity_poly.pdbx_seq_one_letter_code
_entity_poly.pdbx_strand_id
1 'polypeptide(L)' 'LRGSVEVGEVKRLPDNGAQVTWNVTVELEGADKPACYAEAMSVFYL' A
#
# COMPACT_ATOMS: atom_id res chain seq x y z
N LEU A 1 -7.59 12.25 9.79
CA LEU A 1 -6.74 11.12 9.39
C LEU A 1 -6.75 11.05 7.87
N ARG A 2 -5.58 11.13 7.22
CA ARG A 2 -5.45 11.03 5.76
C ARG A 2 -4.52 9.88 5.42
N GLY A 3 -4.91 9.03 4.47
CA GLY A 3 -4.07 7.96 3.94
C GLY A 3 -3.71 8.22 2.48
N SER A 4 -2.46 7.97 2.10
CA SER A 4 -2.01 7.89 0.71
C SER A 4 -1.33 6.55 0.47
N VAL A 5 -1.46 6.06 -0.76
CA VAL A 5 -0.82 4.82 -1.20
C VAL A 5 -0.13 5.03 -2.54
N GLU A 6 1.03 4.44 -2.70
CA GLU A 6 1.74 4.32 -3.98
C GLU A 6 1.91 2.84 -4.30
N VAL A 7 1.80 2.50 -5.58
CA VAL A 7 2.10 1.14 -6.05
C VAL A 7 3.62 0.98 -6.08
N GLY A 8 4.15 0.10 -5.25
CA GLY A 8 5.58 -0.23 -5.23
C GLY A 8 5.93 -1.26 -6.28
N GLU A 9 5.30 -2.44 -6.22
CA GLU A 9 5.55 -3.55 -7.14
C GLU A 9 4.24 -4.26 -7.48
N VAL A 10 4.10 -4.69 -8.74
CA VAL A 10 3.03 -5.61 -9.15
C VAL A 10 3.69 -6.85 -9.74
N LYS A 11 3.42 -8.00 -9.12
CA LYS A 11 3.83 -9.32 -9.62
C LYS A 11 2.61 -10.07 -10.12
N ARG A 12 2.60 -10.45 -11.39
CA ARG A 12 1.60 -11.37 -11.93
C ARG A 12 1.79 -12.76 -11.31
N LEU A 13 0.70 -13.35 -10.87
CA LEU A 13 0.63 -14.73 -10.38
C LEU A 13 -0.10 -15.62 -11.41
N PRO A 14 -0.04 -16.95 -11.26
CA PRO A 14 -0.88 -17.87 -12.03
C PRO A 14 -2.38 -17.57 -11.87
N ASP A 15 -3.20 -18.16 -12.75
CA ASP A 15 -4.67 -18.08 -12.70
C ASP A 15 -5.22 -16.65 -12.63
N ASN A 16 -4.62 -15.75 -13.41
CA ASN A 16 -4.95 -14.31 -13.45
C ASN A 16 -4.80 -13.57 -12.10
N GLY A 17 -4.07 -14.14 -11.14
CA GLY A 17 -3.78 -13.48 -9.87
C GLY A 17 -2.74 -12.36 -10.00
N ALA A 18 -2.70 -11.48 -9.00
CA ALA A 18 -1.67 -10.45 -8.88
C ALA A 18 -1.32 -10.21 -7.40
N GLN A 19 -0.03 -10.18 -7.08
CA GLN A 19 0.45 -9.65 -5.81
C GLN A 19 0.85 -8.19 -6.02
N VAL A 20 0.35 -7.30 -5.18
CA VAL A 20 0.70 -5.88 -5.20
C VAL A 20 1.32 -5.49 -3.87
N THR A 21 2.47 -4.84 -3.95
CA THR A 21 3.15 -4.19 -2.84
C THR A 21 2.79 -2.70 -2.86
N TRP A 22 2.38 -2.17 -1.72
CA TRP A 22 1.91 -0.80 -1.52
C TRP A 22 2.81 -0.06 -0.54
N ASN A 23 3.22 1.15 -0.91
CA ASN A 23 3.85 2.08 0.04
C ASN A 23 2.74 2.95 0.63
N VAL A 24 2.48 2.79 1.93
CA VAL A 24 1.38 3.44 2.64
C VAL A 24 1.93 4.53 3.55
N THR A 25 1.38 5.73 3.42
CA THR A 25 1.61 6.83 4.37
C THR A 25 0.30 7.24 5.02
N VAL A 26 0.29 7.34 6.35
CA VAL A 26 -0.87 7.82 7.12
C VAL A 26 -0.48 9.04 7.92
N GLU A 27 -1.25 10.12 7.75
CA GLU A 27 -1.02 11.42 8.38
C GLU A 27 -2.16 11.77 9.35
N LEU A 28 -1.77 12.40 10.45
CA LEU A 28 -2.68 13.06 11.39
C LEU A 28 -2.63 14.56 11.15
N GLU A 29 -3.80 15.20 11.20
CA GLU A 29 -3.89 16.64 11.03
C GLU A 29 -3.16 17.37 12.15
N GLY A 30 -2.36 18.37 11.81
CA GLY A 30 -1.57 19.14 12.77
C GLY A 30 -0.34 18.42 13.34
N ALA A 31 0.00 17.22 12.85
CA ALA A 31 1.21 16.51 13.25
C ALA A 31 2.39 16.80 12.29
N ASP A 32 3.59 16.99 12.84
CA ASP A 32 4.81 17.28 12.06
C ASP A 32 5.40 16.05 11.34
N LYS A 33 4.89 14.85 11.65
CA LYS A 33 5.38 13.58 11.10
C LYS A 33 4.22 12.62 10.79
N PRO A 34 4.39 11.69 9.83
CA PRO A 34 3.41 10.65 9.59
C PRO A 34 3.17 9.79 10.84
N ALA A 35 1.92 9.39 11.04
CA ALA A 35 1.55 8.44 12.07
C ALA A 35 1.92 7.00 11.68
N CYS A 36 1.97 6.70 10.38
CA CYS A 36 2.44 5.42 9.86
C CYS A 36 3.14 5.63 8.52
N TYR A 37 4.26 4.93 8.34
CA TYR A 37 4.91 4.73 7.05
C TYR A 37 5.24 3.24 6.95
N ALA A 38 4.58 2.53 6.03
CA ALA A 38 4.61 1.07 5.97
C ALA A 38 4.55 0.55 4.54
N GLU A 39 5.10 -0.65 4.35
CA GLU A 39 4.86 -1.45 3.16
C GLU A 39 3.72 -2.45 3.47
N ALA A 40 2.73 -2.53 2.60
CA ALA A 40 1.64 -3.50 2.69
C ALA A 40 1.65 -4.40 1.45
N MET A 41 1.29 -5.67 1.60
CA MET A 41 1.20 -6.62 0.50
C MET A 41 -0.21 -7.18 0.42
N SER A 42 -0.80 -7.17 -0.77
CA SER A 42 -2.10 -7.80 -1.04
C SER A 42 -2.00 -8.76 -2.21
N VAL A 43 -2.77 -9.85 -2.16
CA VAL A 43 -2.94 -10.77 -3.28
C VAL A 43 -4.38 -10.68 -3.78
N PHE A 44 -4.53 -10.41 -5.07
CA PHE A 44 -5.80 -10.41 -5.77
C PHE A 44 -5.91 -11.69 -6.59
N TYR A 45 -7.07 -12.34 -6.50
CA TYR A 45 -7.47 -13.45 -7.37
C TYR A 45 -8.69 -12.97 -8.17
N LEU A 46 -8.71 -13.23 -9.48
CA LEU A 46 -9.77 -12.85 -10.40
C LEU A 46 -10.59 -14.07 -10.83
#